data_AF-A0A966IXZ8-F1
#
_entry.id   AF-A0A966IXZ8-F1
#
_cell.length_a   1.000
_cell.length_b   1.000
_cell.length_c   1.000
_cell.angle_alpha   90.00
_cell.angle_beta   90.00
_cell.angle_gamma   90.00
#
_symmetry.space_group_name_H-M   'P 1'
#
loop_
_entity.id
_entity.type
_entity.pdbx_description
1 polymer ?
#
loop_
_entity_poly.entity_id
_entity_poly.type
_entity_poly.pdbx_seq_one_letter_code
_entity_poly.pdbx_strand_id
1 'polypeptide(L)'
;MPFSPAELASRRSAFRQGMRTAVGAPAAVLFSGMVGFGALGYASQMDPWLLATGSLTVLALPGQIVMIEMLSHGAPWVAITLAVTLTSSRFVVMVVTLFSQLDDRDRQPWLYAAVHLLAMTAWALSMRDFHTIARERRAPFFLGLALVCGLVTLPGTLLGYWLAGSVHPAVTLAMVLINPLFFLLTFTEVRPWANRLAIVMGCVLGPLTYWFDADSSLLVTGLVAGSLGYWVDRRWLRKPQIASGAR
;
A
#
# COMPACT_ATOMS: atom_id res chain seq x y z
N MET A 1 4.56 -21.77 26.02
CA MET A 1 4.57 -21.25 27.41
C MET A 1 3.83 -19.92 27.46
N PRO A 2 2.91 -19.72 28.42
CA PRO A 2 2.21 -18.44 28.61
C PRO A 2 3.19 -17.33 29.05
N PHE A 3 2.88 -16.09 28.72
CA PHE A 3 3.70 -14.92 29.10
C PHE A 3 3.60 -14.64 30.60
N SER A 4 4.70 -14.21 31.22
CA SER A 4 4.71 -13.79 32.61
C SER A 4 3.98 -12.44 32.81
N PRO A 5 3.54 -12.09 34.03
CA PRO A 5 2.89 -10.80 34.29
C PRO A 5 3.74 -9.58 33.88
N ALA A 6 5.07 -9.66 34.07
CA ALA A 6 5.99 -8.60 33.67
C ALA A 6 6.13 -8.49 32.14
N GLU A 7 6.16 -9.62 31.43
CA GLU A 7 6.15 -9.66 29.96
C GLU A 7 4.84 -9.06 29.41
N LEU A 8 3.69 -9.37 30.02
CA LEU A 8 2.40 -8.81 29.62
C LEU A 8 2.35 -7.28 29.77
N ALA A 9 2.89 -6.73 30.85
CA ALA A 9 2.99 -5.28 31.03
C ALA A 9 3.90 -4.64 29.96
N SER A 10 5.04 -5.28 29.65
CA SER A 10 5.97 -4.86 28.58
C SER A 10 5.35 -4.94 27.18
N ARG A 11 4.47 -5.91 26.95
CA ARG A 11 3.70 -6.04 25.69
C ARG A 11 2.63 -4.96 25.57
N ARG A 12 1.92 -4.64 26.65
CA ARG A 12 0.97 -3.50 26.65
C ARG A 12 1.69 -2.17 26.40
N SER A 13 2.88 -1.97 26.97
CA SER A 13 3.66 -0.76 26.70
C SER A 13 4.13 -0.70 25.24
N ALA A 14 4.52 -1.83 24.66
CA ALA A 14 4.88 -1.94 23.24
C ALA A 14 3.68 -1.62 22.32
N PHE A 15 2.47 -2.08 22.65
CA PHE A 15 1.26 -1.72 21.92
C PHE A 15 0.99 -0.21 21.93
N ARG A 16 1.08 0.43 23.11
CA ARG A 16 0.94 1.89 23.22
C ARG A 16 2.05 2.64 22.49
N GLN A 17 3.26 2.09 22.47
CA GLN A 17 4.38 2.63 21.70
C GLN A 17 4.10 2.56 20.19
N GLY A 18 3.56 1.44 19.70
CA GLY A 18 3.13 1.29 18.31
C GLY A 18 2.06 2.31 17.92
N MET A 19 1.03 2.47 18.76
CA MET A 19 0.01 3.50 18.53
C MET A 19 0.61 4.91 18.45
N ARG A 20 1.48 5.27 19.40
CA ARG A 20 2.14 6.60 19.41
C ARG A 20 3.04 6.82 18.20
N THR A 21 3.66 5.76 17.68
CA THR A 21 4.52 5.82 16.49
C THR A 21 3.70 6.06 15.22
N ALA A 22 2.48 5.51 15.16
CA ALA A 22 1.56 5.78 14.05
C ALA A 22 0.96 7.20 14.13
N VAL A 23 0.64 7.67 15.33
CA VAL A 23 0.08 9.01 15.57
C VAL A 23 1.15 10.07 15.26
N GLY A 24 1.07 10.67 14.07
CA GLY A 24 2.03 11.67 13.60
C GLY A 24 2.10 11.67 12.07
N ALA A 25 3.32 11.83 11.54
CA ALA A 25 3.56 11.83 10.09
C ALA A 25 2.99 10.59 9.38
N PRO A 26 3.12 9.34 9.90
CA PRO A 26 2.57 8.17 9.22
C PRO A 26 1.05 8.21 9.05
N ALA A 27 0.33 8.56 10.12
CA ALA A 27 -1.12 8.72 10.06
C ALA A 27 -1.52 9.87 9.14
N ALA A 28 -0.80 11.00 9.14
CA ALA A 28 -1.08 12.14 8.27
C ALA A 28 -0.92 11.78 6.78
N VAL A 29 0.14 11.06 6.42
CA VAL A 29 0.37 10.60 5.04
C VAL A 29 -0.72 9.63 4.60
N LEU A 30 -1.05 8.64 5.45
CA LEU A 30 -2.13 7.69 5.16
C LEU A 30 -3.48 8.41 5.02
N PHE A 31 -3.80 9.33 5.93
CA PHE A 31 -5.01 10.13 5.89
C PHE A 31 -5.11 10.93 4.59
N SER A 32 -4.02 11.58 4.17
CA SER A 32 -3.99 12.34 2.91
C SER A 32 -4.25 11.44 1.69
N GLY A 33 -3.69 10.22 1.66
CA GLY A 33 -3.99 9.26 0.60
C GLY A 33 -5.45 8.80 0.58
N MET A 34 -6.05 8.63 1.76
CA MET A 34 -7.47 8.27 1.91
C MET A 34 -8.40 9.41 1.54
N VAL A 35 -8.00 10.67 1.77
CA VAL A 35 -8.70 11.84 1.26
C VAL A 35 -8.72 11.84 -0.27
N GLY A 36 -7.57 11.57 -0.92
CA GLY A 36 -7.51 11.43 -2.38
C GLY A 36 -8.35 10.26 -2.90
N PHE A 37 -8.42 9.16 -2.15
CA PHE A 37 -9.27 8.02 -2.47
C PHE A 37 -10.76 8.33 -2.35
N GLY A 38 -11.16 9.06 -1.31
CA GLY A 38 -12.53 9.56 -1.14
C GLY A 38 -12.95 10.44 -2.31
N ALA A 39 -12.06 11.33 -2.77
CA ALA A 39 -12.30 12.16 -3.94
C ALA A 39 -12.50 11.35 -5.23
N LEU A 40 -11.72 10.26 -5.40
CA LEU A 40 -11.91 9.34 -6.52
C LEU A 40 -13.29 8.67 -6.45
N GLY A 41 -13.70 8.20 -5.28
CA GLY A 41 -15.04 7.62 -5.11
C GLY A 41 -16.17 8.60 -5.42
N TYR A 42 -16.01 9.88 -5.06
CA TYR A 42 -16.97 10.93 -5.43
C TYR A 42 -17.02 11.15 -6.95
N ALA A 43 -15.86 11.26 -7.60
CA ALA A 43 -15.77 11.41 -9.06
C ALA A 43 -16.38 10.21 -9.81
N SER A 44 -16.23 9.00 -9.25
CA SER A 44 -16.81 7.75 -9.74
C SER A 44 -18.26 7.51 -9.32
N GLN A 45 -18.92 8.46 -8.63
CA GLN A 45 -20.32 8.36 -8.17
C GLN A 45 -20.59 7.11 -7.32
N MET A 46 -19.62 6.69 -6.49
CA MET A 46 -19.78 5.54 -5.60
C MET A 46 -20.54 5.89 -4.33
N ASP A 47 -21.26 4.92 -3.76
CA ASP A 47 -21.85 5.11 -2.43
C ASP A 47 -20.74 5.37 -1.37
N PRO A 48 -20.82 6.46 -0.59
CA PRO A 48 -19.75 6.84 0.34
C PRO A 48 -19.56 5.84 1.48
N TRP A 49 -20.63 5.17 1.92
CA TRP A 49 -20.56 4.21 3.01
C TRP A 49 -19.97 2.89 2.53
N LEU A 50 -20.33 2.43 1.33
CA LEU A 50 -19.72 1.28 0.67
C LEU A 50 -18.22 1.52 0.43
N LEU A 51 -17.86 2.73 -0.02
CA LEU A 51 -16.46 3.12 -0.23
C LEU A 51 -15.67 3.11 1.08
N ALA A 52 -16.21 3.72 2.14
CA ALA A 52 -15.54 3.83 3.44
C ALA A 52 -15.42 2.46 4.14
N THR A 53 -16.48 1.66 4.12
CA THR A 53 -16.46 0.30 4.69
C THR A 53 -15.56 -0.64 3.88
N GLY A 54 -15.59 -0.55 2.55
CA GLY A 54 -14.68 -1.27 1.66
C GLY A 54 -13.22 -0.91 1.90
N SER A 55 -12.93 0.34 2.30
CA SER A 55 -11.57 0.75 2.68
C SER A 55 -11.11 0.20 4.02
N LEU A 56 -12.03 0.04 4.96
CA LEU A 56 -11.72 -0.55 6.25
C LEU A 56 -11.42 -2.06 6.12
N THR A 57 -12.10 -2.76 5.22
CA THR A 57 -11.88 -4.19 4.97
C THR A 57 -10.69 -4.46 4.05
N VAL A 58 -10.50 -3.61 3.03
CA VAL A 58 -9.40 -3.74 2.07
C VAL A 58 -8.39 -2.62 2.32
N LEU A 59 -7.43 -2.86 3.21
CA LEU A 59 -6.34 -1.91 3.52
C LEU A 59 -5.24 -1.88 2.43
N ALA A 60 -5.66 -1.87 1.17
CA ALA A 60 -4.81 -1.99 -0.01
C ALA A 60 -5.11 -0.87 -1.01
N LEU A 61 -4.75 0.36 -0.65
CA LEU A 61 -5.08 1.56 -1.43
C LEU A 61 -4.85 1.44 -2.95
N PRO A 62 -3.69 0.96 -3.46
CA PRO A 62 -3.52 0.77 -4.90
C PRO A 62 -4.52 -0.20 -5.52
N GLY A 63 -4.77 -1.34 -4.86
CA GLY A 63 -5.73 -2.33 -5.34
C GLY A 63 -7.14 -1.76 -5.37
N GLN A 64 -7.50 -0.95 -4.37
CA GLN A 64 -8.79 -0.26 -4.35
C GLN A 64 -8.93 0.78 -5.46
N ILE A 65 -7.90 1.58 -5.74
CA ILE A 65 -7.91 2.56 -6.83
C ILE A 65 -8.12 1.85 -8.17
N VAL A 66 -7.32 0.80 -8.44
CA VAL A 66 -7.44 -0.02 -9.66
C VAL A 66 -8.83 -0.62 -9.78
N MET A 67 -9.37 -1.16 -8.68
CA MET A 67 -10.72 -1.72 -8.67
C MET A 67 -11.78 -0.69 -9.04
N ILE A 68 -11.76 0.50 -8.43
CA ILE A 68 -12.74 1.55 -8.72
C ILE A 68 -12.60 2.05 -10.15
N GLU A 69 -11.39 2.32 -10.59
CA GLU A 69 -11.12 2.81 -11.94
C GLU A 69 -11.66 1.83 -12.99
N MET A 70 -11.33 0.55 -12.86
CA MET A 70 -11.79 -0.47 -13.80
C MET A 70 -13.31 -0.72 -13.71
N LEU A 71 -13.89 -0.69 -12.50
CA LEU A 71 -15.35 -0.79 -12.33
C LEU A 71 -16.08 0.39 -12.98
N SER A 72 -15.56 1.62 -12.84
CA SER A 72 -16.13 2.81 -13.46
C SER A 72 -16.09 2.79 -14.99
N HIS A 73 -15.15 2.05 -15.59
CA HIS A 73 -15.05 1.87 -17.05
C HIS A 73 -15.84 0.65 -17.56
N GLY A 74 -16.46 -0.15 -16.68
CA GLY A 74 -17.23 -1.32 -17.08
C GLY A 74 -16.37 -2.54 -17.44
N ALA A 75 -15.10 -2.56 -17.01
CA ALA A 75 -14.18 -3.65 -17.32
C ALA A 75 -14.71 -5.01 -16.81
N PRO A 76 -14.38 -6.13 -17.49
CA PRO A 76 -14.85 -7.45 -17.09
C PRO A 76 -14.26 -7.87 -15.73
N TRP A 77 -15.08 -8.56 -14.91
CA TRP A 77 -14.71 -9.02 -13.57
C TRP A 77 -13.39 -9.81 -13.51
N VAL A 78 -13.08 -10.58 -14.56
CA VAL A 78 -11.83 -11.33 -14.66
C VAL A 78 -10.63 -10.39 -14.75
N ALA A 79 -10.71 -9.32 -15.56
CA ALA A 79 -9.64 -8.34 -15.68
C ALA A 79 -9.44 -7.57 -14.37
N ILE A 80 -10.53 -7.15 -13.72
CA ILE A 80 -10.49 -6.50 -12.40
C ILE A 80 -9.80 -7.41 -11.38
N THR A 81 -10.23 -8.68 -11.30
CA THR A 81 -9.68 -9.64 -10.34
C THR A 81 -8.19 -9.87 -10.58
N LEU A 82 -7.77 -10.01 -11.84
CA LEU A 82 -6.35 -10.17 -12.19
C LEU A 82 -5.53 -8.94 -11.83
N ALA A 83 -6.01 -7.74 -12.17
CA ALA A 83 -5.31 -6.48 -11.89
C ALA A 83 -5.18 -6.21 -10.39
N VAL A 84 -6.25 -6.41 -9.62
CA VAL A 84 -6.27 -6.26 -8.16
C VAL A 84 -5.39 -7.32 -7.49
N THR A 85 -5.43 -8.57 -7.95
CA THR A 85 -4.57 -9.65 -7.44
C THR A 85 -3.10 -9.37 -7.71
N LEU A 86 -2.76 -8.95 -8.93
CA LEU A 86 -1.37 -8.62 -9.30
C LEU A 86 -0.85 -7.44 -8.47
N THR A 87 -1.68 -6.41 -8.29
CA THR A 87 -1.36 -5.24 -7.45
C THR A 87 -1.19 -5.63 -5.97
N SER A 88 -2.00 -6.58 -5.49
CA SER A 88 -1.98 -7.05 -4.10
C SER A 88 -0.92 -8.11 -3.81
N SER A 89 -0.28 -8.70 -4.83
CA SER A 89 0.76 -9.74 -4.67
C SER A 89 1.90 -9.31 -3.72
N ARG A 90 2.22 -8.01 -3.67
CA ARG A 90 3.21 -7.44 -2.75
C ARG A 90 2.92 -7.70 -1.27
N PHE A 91 1.65 -7.88 -0.90
CA PHE A 91 1.28 -8.22 0.48
C PHE A 91 1.83 -9.58 0.91
N VAL A 92 2.00 -10.54 -0.01
CA VAL A 92 2.61 -11.84 0.31
C VAL A 92 4.02 -11.64 0.84
N VAL A 93 4.84 -10.84 0.14
CA VAL A 93 6.20 -10.52 0.57
C VAL A 93 6.21 -9.77 1.90
N MET A 94 5.28 -8.83 2.08
CA MET A 94 5.15 -8.08 3.34
C MET A 94 4.79 -8.99 4.52
N VAL A 95 3.86 -9.93 4.35
CA VAL A 95 3.47 -10.90 5.38
C VAL A 95 4.64 -11.81 5.73
N VAL A 96 5.31 -12.39 4.73
CA VAL A 96 6.43 -13.31 4.93
C VAL A 96 7.57 -12.62 5.68
N THR A 97 7.93 -11.40 5.28
CA THR A 97 8.98 -10.62 5.95
C THR A 97 8.57 -10.21 7.36
N LEU A 98 7.31 -9.82 7.58
CA LEU A 98 6.80 -9.52 8.92
C LEU A 98 6.89 -10.75 9.84
N PHE A 99 6.38 -11.89 9.40
CA PHE A 99 6.34 -13.13 10.19
C PHE A 99 7.72 -13.62 10.58
N SER A 100 8.70 -13.48 9.69
CA SER A 100 10.10 -13.85 9.98
C SER A 100 10.71 -13.07 11.15
N GLN A 101 10.14 -11.90 11.47
CA GLN A 101 10.63 -11.02 12.53
C GLN A 101 9.89 -11.19 13.86
N LEU A 102 8.73 -11.86 13.88
CA LEU A 102 7.93 -12.06 15.09
C LEU A 102 8.46 -13.22 15.94
N ASP A 103 8.11 -13.19 17.22
CA ASP A 103 8.38 -14.30 18.14
C ASP A 103 7.57 -15.54 17.75
N ASP A 104 8.18 -16.73 17.87
CA ASP A 104 7.51 -17.99 17.55
C ASP A 104 6.30 -18.24 18.46
N ARG A 105 6.31 -17.71 19.69
CA ARG A 105 5.19 -17.79 20.65
C ARG A 105 3.97 -16.99 20.21
N ASP A 106 4.14 -16.01 19.32
CA ASP A 106 3.08 -15.16 18.79
C ASP A 106 2.44 -15.71 17.50
N ARG A 107 2.94 -16.83 16.96
CA ARG A 107 2.41 -17.50 15.75
C ARG A 107 1.13 -18.31 16.03
N GLN A 108 0.15 -17.64 16.62
CA GLN A 108 -1.15 -18.22 16.96
C GLN A 108 -2.21 -17.85 15.90
N PRO A 109 -3.35 -18.57 15.83
CA PRO A 109 -4.36 -18.33 14.80
C PRO A 109 -4.90 -16.89 14.75
N TRP A 110 -4.94 -16.18 15.88
CA TRP A 110 -5.38 -14.78 15.94
C TRP A 110 -4.42 -13.83 15.19
N LEU A 111 -3.17 -14.22 14.98
CA LEU A 111 -2.21 -13.45 14.19
C LEU A 111 -2.65 -13.36 12.72
N TYR A 112 -3.37 -14.35 12.19
CA TYR A 112 -3.91 -14.27 10.83
C TYR A 112 -4.98 -13.18 10.71
N ALA A 113 -5.80 -12.99 11.75
CA ALA A 113 -6.74 -11.87 11.81
C ALA A 113 -6.00 -10.52 11.95
N ALA A 114 -4.93 -10.49 12.74
CA ALA A 114 -4.08 -9.30 12.89
C ALA A 114 -3.40 -8.87 11.58
N VAL A 115 -3.02 -9.83 10.73
CA VAL A 115 -2.47 -9.57 9.39
C VAL A 115 -3.50 -8.96 8.45
N HIS A 116 -4.79 -9.11 8.70
CA HIS A 116 -5.80 -8.40 7.93
C HIS A 116 -5.66 -6.87 8.08
N LEU A 117 -5.13 -6.41 9.22
CA LEU A 117 -4.81 -5.01 9.46
C LEU A 117 -3.45 -4.58 8.87
N LEU A 118 -2.78 -5.45 8.10
CA LEU A 118 -1.49 -5.15 7.49
C LEU A 118 -1.66 -4.06 6.43
N ALA A 119 -1.21 -2.85 6.79
CA ALA A 119 -1.01 -1.75 5.84
C ALA A 119 0.47 -1.61 5.46
N MET A 120 0.74 -1.05 4.28
CA MET A 120 2.12 -0.75 3.83
C MET A 120 2.88 0.12 4.84
N THR A 121 2.24 1.17 5.34
CA THR A 121 2.80 2.07 6.36
C THR A 121 3.12 1.31 7.64
N ALA A 122 2.21 0.45 8.10
CA ALA A 122 2.41 -0.33 9.31
C ALA A 122 3.57 -1.32 9.18
N TRP A 123 3.65 -1.99 8.04
CA TRP A 123 4.76 -2.89 7.71
C TRP A 123 6.10 -2.15 7.63
N ALA A 124 6.17 -1.04 6.90
CA ALA A 124 7.42 -0.31 6.67
C ALA A 124 8.03 0.21 7.98
N LEU A 125 7.21 0.82 8.84
CA LEU A 125 7.66 1.29 10.15
C LEU A 125 8.02 0.14 11.09
N SER A 126 7.29 -0.97 11.03
CA SER A 126 7.64 -2.16 11.80
C SER A 126 9.00 -2.70 11.38
N MET A 127 9.26 -2.88 10.08
CA MET A 127 10.57 -3.30 9.59
C MET A 127 11.68 -2.30 9.96
N ARG A 128 11.37 -1.00 9.91
CA ARG A 128 12.29 0.05 10.34
C ARG A 128 12.62 -0.06 11.82
N ASP A 129 11.65 -0.26 12.71
CA ASP A 129 11.88 -0.14 14.16
C ASP A 129 12.21 -1.47 14.85
N PHE A 130 11.89 -2.62 14.22
CA PHE A 130 12.11 -3.96 14.79
C PHE A 130 13.56 -4.26 15.17
N HIS A 131 14.56 -3.63 14.54
CA HIS A 131 15.96 -3.79 14.93
C HIS A 131 16.26 -3.26 16.35
N THR A 132 15.44 -2.33 16.86
CA THR A 132 15.57 -1.76 18.21
C THR A 132 14.66 -2.43 19.24
N ILE A 133 13.73 -3.28 18.81
CA ILE A 133 12.67 -3.86 19.64
C ILE A 133 12.92 -5.37 19.80
N ALA A 134 12.94 -5.82 21.06
CA ALA A 134 13.04 -7.24 21.41
C ALA A 134 11.87 -8.06 20.81
N ARG A 135 12.13 -9.31 20.40
CA ARG A 135 11.19 -10.12 19.58
C ARG A 135 9.81 -10.27 20.23
N GLU A 136 9.78 -10.42 21.54
CA GLU A 136 8.59 -10.64 22.36
C GLU A 136 7.65 -9.43 22.38
N ARG A 137 8.15 -8.24 21.98
CA ARG A 137 7.40 -6.97 21.95
C ARG A 137 6.97 -6.56 20.54
N ARG A 138 7.44 -7.25 19.49
CA ARG A 138 7.22 -6.85 18.08
C ARG A 138 5.78 -7.01 17.63
N ALA A 139 5.13 -8.13 17.98
CA ALA A 139 3.73 -8.37 17.62
C ALA A 139 2.76 -7.31 18.21
N PRO A 140 2.79 -7.01 19.53
CA PRO A 140 1.92 -5.97 20.08
C PRO A 140 2.26 -4.57 19.55
N PHE A 141 3.54 -4.27 19.28
CA PHE A 141 3.92 -3.02 18.63
C PHE A 141 3.29 -2.88 17.23
N PHE A 142 3.42 -3.91 16.39
CA PHE A 142 2.82 -3.94 15.06
C PHE A 142 1.29 -3.75 15.12
N LEU A 143 0.62 -4.39 16.07
CA LEU A 143 -0.83 -4.27 16.24
C LEU A 143 -1.28 -2.87 16.61
N GLY A 144 -0.58 -2.22 17.54
CA GLY A 144 -0.91 -0.84 17.93
C GLY A 144 -0.76 0.13 16.76
N LEU A 145 0.27 -0.09 15.94
CA LEU A 145 0.54 0.67 14.73
C LEU A 145 -0.52 0.43 13.64
N ALA A 146 -0.82 -0.84 13.35
CA ALA A 146 -1.78 -1.29 12.35
C ALA A 146 -3.21 -0.81 12.68
N LEU A 147 -3.60 -0.86 13.95
CA LEU A 147 -4.91 -0.38 14.42
C LEU A 147 -5.09 1.11 14.13
N VAL A 148 -4.11 1.94 14.47
CA VAL A 148 -4.18 3.39 14.19
C VAL A 148 -4.26 3.63 12.68
N CYS A 149 -3.46 2.93 11.88
CA CYS A 149 -3.54 3.03 10.42
C CYS A 149 -4.96 2.69 9.91
N GLY A 150 -5.55 1.57 10.35
CA GLY A 150 -6.89 1.17 9.93
C GLY A 150 -7.99 2.14 10.37
N LEU A 151 -7.89 2.68 11.60
CA LEU A 151 -8.87 3.64 12.12
C LEU A 151 -8.85 4.99 11.39
N VAL A 152 -7.70 5.38 10.83
CA VAL A 152 -7.56 6.62 10.05
C VAL A 152 -8.17 6.50 8.66
N THR A 153 -8.28 5.28 8.13
CA THR A 153 -8.80 5.01 6.79
C THR A 153 -10.23 5.50 6.61
N LEU A 154 -11.14 5.11 7.51
CA LEU A 154 -12.57 5.45 7.43
C LEU A 154 -12.82 6.97 7.42
N PRO A 155 -12.34 7.76 8.41
CA PRO A 155 -12.55 9.21 8.40
C PRO A 155 -11.85 9.89 7.23
N GLY A 156 -10.68 9.41 6.80
CA GLY A 156 -9.98 9.95 5.63
C GLY A 156 -10.79 9.79 4.35
N THR A 157 -11.32 8.60 4.10
CA THR A 157 -12.15 8.31 2.91
C THR A 157 -13.44 9.11 2.91
N LEU A 158 -14.17 9.15 4.03
CA LEU A 158 -15.40 9.93 4.12
C LEU A 158 -15.14 11.42 3.95
N LEU A 159 -14.15 11.97 4.67
CA LEU A 159 -13.81 13.39 4.57
C LEU A 159 -13.42 13.75 3.13
N GLY A 160 -12.61 12.91 2.47
CA GLY A 160 -12.25 13.11 1.07
C GLY A 160 -13.45 13.13 0.14
N TYR A 161 -14.39 12.21 0.32
CA TYR A 161 -15.61 12.12 -0.49
C TYR A 161 -16.49 13.37 -0.35
N TRP A 162 -16.80 13.79 0.87
CA TRP A 162 -17.65 14.95 1.12
C TRP A 162 -16.96 16.26 0.75
N LEU A 163 -15.66 16.38 0.99
CA LEU A 163 -14.88 17.55 0.60
C LEU A 163 -14.86 17.69 -0.93
N ALA A 164 -14.63 16.59 -1.66
CA ALA A 164 -14.64 16.58 -3.12
C ALA A 164 -15.97 17.05 -3.74
N GLY A 165 -17.10 16.85 -3.05
CA GLY A 165 -18.41 17.35 -3.48
C GLY A 165 -18.73 18.79 -3.11
N SER A 166 -17.89 19.45 -2.29
CA SER A 166 -18.11 20.84 -1.85
C SER A 166 -17.16 21.85 -2.48
N VAL A 167 -16.10 21.38 -3.13
CA VAL A 167 -15.07 22.21 -3.76
C VAL A 167 -15.26 22.29 -5.27
N HIS A 168 -14.59 23.26 -5.91
CA HIS A 168 -14.63 23.42 -7.36
C HIS A 168 -14.10 22.16 -8.08
N PRO A 169 -14.65 21.74 -9.23
CA PRO A 169 -14.24 20.51 -9.93
C PRO A 169 -12.74 20.37 -10.18
N ALA A 170 -12.04 21.48 -10.44
CA ALA A 170 -10.59 21.51 -10.60
C ALA A 170 -9.83 21.06 -9.33
N VAL A 171 -10.34 21.41 -8.15
CA VAL A 171 -9.78 21.00 -6.86
C VAL A 171 -10.05 19.52 -6.61
N THR A 172 -11.24 19.04 -6.94
CA THR A 172 -11.58 17.60 -6.86
C THR A 172 -10.64 16.76 -7.71
N LEU A 173 -10.35 17.20 -8.94
CA LEU A 173 -9.38 16.54 -9.80
C LEU A 173 -7.97 16.54 -9.19
N ALA A 174 -7.53 17.65 -8.60
CA ALA A 174 -6.26 17.73 -7.90
C ALA A 174 -6.20 16.76 -6.70
N MET A 175 -7.32 16.60 -5.96
CA MET A 175 -7.42 15.63 -4.87
C MET A 175 -7.29 14.19 -5.37
N VAL A 176 -7.94 13.84 -6.48
CA VAL A 176 -7.82 12.50 -7.11
C VAL A 176 -6.36 12.21 -7.48
N LEU A 177 -5.63 13.22 -7.97
CA LEU A 177 -4.22 13.10 -8.36
C LEU A 177 -3.24 12.94 -7.18
N ILE A 178 -3.66 13.15 -5.94
CA ILE A 178 -2.80 12.97 -4.74
C ILE A 178 -2.19 11.56 -4.73
N ASN A 179 -3.00 10.53 -4.99
CA ASN A 179 -2.54 9.14 -4.91
C ASN A 179 -1.55 8.77 -6.03
N PRO A 180 -1.84 9.03 -7.32
CA PRO A 180 -0.87 8.86 -8.40
C PRO A 180 0.43 9.62 -8.15
N LEU A 181 0.37 10.88 -7.69
CA LEU A 181 1.56 11.67 -7.37
C LEU A 181 2.37 11.07 -6.22
N PHE A 182 1.70 10.62 -5.15
CA PHE A 182 2.36 9.94 -4.05
C PHE A 182 3.11 8.70 -4.50
N PHE A 183 2.49 7.84 -5.32
CA PHE A 183 3.16 6.65 -5.86
C PHE A 183 4.31 7.01 -6.79
N LEU A 184 4.10 7.99 -7.68
CA LEU A 184 5.13 8.46 -8.60
C LEU A 184 6.37 8.92 -7.84
N LEU A 185 6.19 9.82 -6.87
CA LEU A 185 7.28 10.34 -6.05
C LEU A 185 7.96 9.22 -5.26
N THR A 186 7.18 8.37 -4.58
CA THR A 186 7.71 7.25 -3.79
C THR A 186 8.55 6.30 -4.65
N PHE A 187 8.10 5.94 -5.84
CA PHE A 187 8.84 5.02 -6.71
C PHE A 187 10.04 5.65 -7.42
N THR A 188 10.00 6.97 -7.68
CA THR A 188 11.16 7.69 -8.24
C THR A 188 12.31 7.83 -7.24
N GLU A 189 12.03 7.89 -5.94
CA GLU A 189 13.05 7.94 -4.89
C GLU A 189 13.81 6.60 -4.73
N VAL A 190 13.18 5.47 -5.09
CA VAL A 190 13.83 4.16 -4.95
C VAL A 190 15.01 4.04 -5.94
N ARG A 191 16.17 3.63 -5.42
CA ARG A 191 17.47 3.61 -6.13
C ARG A 191 17.52 2.82 -7.46
N PRO A 192 16.77 1.73 -7.69
CA PRO A 192 16.84 0.99 -8.95
C PRO A 192 16.34 1.84 -10.13
N TRP A 193 17.19 1.99 -11.14
CA TRP A 193 16.81 2.67 -12.38
C TRP A 193 15.67 1.98 -13.12
N ALA A 194 15.51 0.66 -12.94
CA ALA A 194 14.36 -0.11 -13.41
C ALA A 194 13.01 0.57 -13.10
N ASN A 195 12.83 1.08 -11.89
CA ASN A 195 11.56 1.71 -11.47
C ASN A 195 11.31 2.99 -12.26
N ARG A 196 12.33 3.83 -12.42
CA ARG A 196 12.24 5.09 -13.17
C ARG A 196 11.95 4.83 -14.65
N LEU A 197 12.62 3.83 -15.23
CA LEU A 197 12.38 3.41 -16.61
C LEU A 197 10.97 2.86 -16.81
N ALA A 198 10.50 2.00 -15.90
CA ALA A 198 9.14 1.47 -15.97
C ALA A 198 8.08 2.58 -15.87
N ILE A 199 8.30 3.60 -15.04
CA ILE A 199 7.43 4.78 -14.94
C ILE A 199 7.41 5.56 -16.26
N VAL A 200 8.57 5.92 -16.81
CA VAL A 200 8.64 6.68 -18.06
C VAL A 200 7.99 5.92 -19.20
N MET A 201 8.27 4.62 -19.32
CA MET A 201 7.65 3.75 -20.30
C MET A 201 6.14 3.64 -20.07
N GLY A 202 5.69 3.59 -18.82
CA GLY A 202 4.27 3.58 -18.46
C GLY A 202 3.56 4.88 -18.85
N CYS A 203 4.19 6.04 -18.66
CA CYS A 203 3.64 7.33 -19.08
C CYS A 203 3.45 7.43 -20.60
N VAL A 204 4.30 6.77 -21.39
CA VAL A 204 4.20 6.75 -22.85
C VAL A 204 3.21 5.67 -23.32
N LEU A 205 3.32 4.45 -22.78
CA LEU A 205 2.50 3.31 -23.18
C LEU A 205 1.06 3.36 -22.64
N GLY A 206 0.84 4.01 -21.51
CA GLY A 206 -0.48 4.16 -20.90
C GLY A 206 -1.51 4.77 -21.85
N PRO A 207 -1.30 6.00 -22.35
CA PRO A 207 -2.22 6.62 -23.31
C PRO A 207 -2.37 5.81 -24.60
N LEU A 208 -1.29 5.19 -25.08
CA LEU A 208 -1.31 4.38 -26.31
C LEU A 208 -2.20 3.15 -26.15
N THR A 209 -2.03 2.39 -25.08
CA THR A 209 -2.86 1.18 -24.83
C THR A 209 -4.30 1.52 -24.48
N TYR A 210 -4.53 2.63 -23.77
CA TYR A 210 -5.87 3.14 -23.48
C TYR A 210 -6.65 3.46 -24.76
N TRP A 211 -5.96 3.96 -25.78
CA TRP A 211 -6.59 4.24 -27.08
C TRP A 211 -7.02 2.96 -27.83
N PHE A 212 -6.34 1.83 -27.63
CA PHE A 212 -6.70 0.55 -28.25
C PHE A 212 -7.80 -0.19 -27.49
N ASP A 213 -7.63 -0.31 -26.17
CA ASP A 213 -8.58 -1.01 -25.30
C ASP A 213 -8.49 -0.45 -23.87
N ALA A 214 -9.48 0.34 -23.48
CA ALA A 214 -9.52 0.98 -22.17
C ALA A 214 -9.54 -0.04 -21.03
N ASP A 215 -10.19 -1.19 -21.22
CA ASP A 215 -10.43 -2.18 -20.15
C ASP A 215 -9.15 -2.94 -19.75
N SER A 216 -8.33 -3.32 -20.73
CA SER A 216 -7.05 -4.01 -20.45
C SER A 216 -5.85 -3.06 -20.38
N SER A 217 -6.01 -1.79 -20.76
CA SER A 217 -4.93 -0.80 -20.85
C SER A 217 -4.02 -0.76 -19.62
N LEU A 218 -4.61 -0.76 -18.41
CA LEU A 218 -3.87 -0.67 -17.16
C LEU A 218 -3.04 -1.94 -16.89
N LEU A 219 -3.61 -3.11 -17.17
CA LEU A 219 -2.92 -4.40 -17.02
C LEU A 219 -1.82 -4.57 -18.08
N VAL A 220 -2.12 -4.28 -19.34
CA VAL A 220 -1.19 -4.39 -20.47
C VAL A 220 -0.05 -3.40 -20.30
N THR A 221 -0.34 -2.14 -19.98
CA THR A 221 0.70 -1.13 -19.71
C THR A 221 1.58 -1.55 -18.55
N GLY A 222 1.00 -1.95 -17.42
CA GLY A 222 1.77 -2.38 -16.26
C GLY A 222 2.72 -3.54 -16.60
N LEU A 223 2.22 -4.55 -17.32
CA LEU A 223 3.00 -5.73 -17.70
C LEU A 223 4.10 -5.39 -18.71
N VAL A 224 3.77 -4.65 -19.77
CA VAL A 224 4.70 -4.31 -20.85
C VAL A 224 5.74 -3.30 -20.37
N ALA A 225 5.33 -2.19 -19.77
CA ALA A 225 6.23 -1.16 -19.26
C ALA A 225 7.13 -1.70 -18.14
N GLY A 226 6.58 -2.50 -17.22
CA GLY A 226 7.34 -3.16 -16.16
C GLY A 226 8.37 -4.16 -16.70
N SER A 227 7.98 -5.00 -17.65
CA SER A 227 8.88 -5.99 -18.28
C SER A 227 10.00 -5.32 -19.07
N LEU A 228 9.67 -4.28 -19.86
CA LEU A 228 10.65 -3.50 -20.61
C LEU A 228 11.61 -2.77 -19.66
N GLY A 229 11.11 -2.10 -18.62
CA GLY A 229 11.93 -1.43 -17.63
C GLY A 229 12.91 -2.37 -16.93
N TYR A 230 12.42 -3.56 -16.53
CA TYR A 230 13.28 -4.60 -15.93
C TYR A 230 14.31 -5.14 -16.93
N TRP A 231 13.93 -5.38 -18.18
CA TRP A 231 14.81 -5.92 -19.20
C TRP A 231 15.94 -4.95 -19.55
N VAL A 232 15.62 -3.65 -19.68
CA VAL A 232 16.60 -2.59 -19.92
C VAL A 232 17.56 -2.47 -18.74
N ASP A 233 17.05 -2.45 -17.50
CA ASP A 233 17.89 -2.40 -16.30
C ASP A 233 18.84 -3.59 -16.20
N ARG A 234 18.31 -4.80 -16.44
CA ARG A 234 19.09 -6.04 -16.37
C ARG A 234 20.17 -6.13 -17.44
N ARG A 235 19.92 -5.66 -18.66
CA ARG A 235 20.88 -5.75 -19.77
C ARG A 235 21.89 -4.61 -19.80
N TRP A 236 21.52 -3.41 -19.36
CA TRP A 236 22.31 -2.19 -19.61
C TRP A 236 22.82 -1.51 -18.34
N LEU A 237 22.16 -1.68 -17.19
CA LEU A 237 22.43 -0.88 -15.98
C LEU A 237 22.99 -1.70 -14.81
N ARG A 238 22.68 -2.99 -14.71
CA ARG A 238 23.37 -3.89 -13.77
C ARG A 238 24.80 -4.16 -14.24
N LYS A 239 25.76 -3.36 -13.75
CA LYS A 239 27.17 -3.77 -13.78
C LYS A 239 27.28 -5.13 -13.08
N PRO A 240 27.90 -6.16 -13.69
CA PRO A 240 28.09 -7.43 -13.02
C PRO A 240 28.88 -7.18 -11.72
N GLN A 241 28.32 -7.59 -10.58
CA GLN A 241 29.11 -7.77 -9.37
C GLN A 241 30.14 -8.86 -9.67
N ILE A 242 31.34 -8.44 -10.05
CA ILE A 242 32.50 -9.31 -10.11
C ILE A 242 32.64 -9.90 -8.71
N ALA A 243 32.61 -11.22 -8.63
CA ALA A 243 32.88 -11.97 -7.42
C ALA A 243 34.24 -11.53 -6.85
N SER A 244 34.24 -10.81 -5.73
CA SER A 244 35.43 -10.66 -4.89
C SER A 244 35.25 -11.52 -3.64
N GLY A 245 35.20 -12.83 -3.84
CA GLY A 245 35.66 -13.78 -2.84
C GLY A 245 37.10 -14.14 -3.20
N ALA A 246 38.08 -13.54 -2.52
CA ALA A 246 39.42 -14.06 -2.24
C ALA A 246 40.34 -12.93 -1.77
N ARG A 247 40.44 -12.75 -0.45
CA ARG A 247 41.67 -12.71 0.35
C ARG A 247 41.34 -12.35 1.79
#